data_AF-A0A6F9E089-F1
#
_entry.id   AF-A0A6F9E089-F1
#
_cell.length_a   1.000
_cell.length_b   1.000
_cell.length_c   1.000
_cell.angle_alpha   90.00
_cell.angle_beta   90.00
_cell.angle_gamma   90.00
#
_symmetry.space_group_name_H-M   'P 1'
#
loop_
_entity.id
_entity.type
_entity.pdbx_description
1 polymer ?
#
loop_
_entity_poly.entity_id
_entity_poly.type
_entity_poly.pdbx_seq_one_letter_code
_entity_poly.pdbx_strand_id
1 'polypeptide(L)'
;MLELRQRSHSGKLSVNEKEGFVMEIQRAGSQPSGRGPWEYFTGNVRVDKLWEAPAPARVSAASVTFEPGARTAWHSHPLGQTLIVIAGYGWVQRWGGPVEEIRPGDVVWFPPGEKHWHGASPTTSMTHIAIQESLDGKNADWMEKVSDEQYRR
;
A
#
# COMPACT_ATOMS: atom_id res chain seq x y z
N MET A 1 -7.28 -62.10 -9.28
CA MET A 1 -6.35 -60.96 -9.24
C MET A 1 -7.08 -59.77 -9.88
N LEU A 2 -7.80 -59.00 -9.07
CA LEU A 2 -8.45 -57.74 -9.49
C LEU A 2 -7.40 -56.62 -9.32
N GLU A 3 -7.03 -55.92 -10.38
CA GLU A 3 -6.29 -54.67 -10.27
C GLU A 3 -7.20 -53.47 -10.52
N LEU A 4 -7.48 -52.75 -9.43
CA LEU A 4 -8.03 -51.41 -9.40
C LEU A 4 -6.99 -50.44 -9.98
N ARG A 5 -7.28 -49.84 -11.14
CA ARG A 5 -6.63 -48.60 -11.57
C ARG A 5 -7.49 -47.41 -11.20
N GLN A 6 -7.15 -46.78 -10.07
CA GLN A 6 -7.55 -45.42 -9.73
C GLN A 6 -7.03 -44.47 -10.83
N ARG A 7 -7.93 -43.78 -11.53
CA ARG A 7 -7.58 -42.58 -12.30
C ARG A 7 -7.92 -41.37 -11.45
N SER A 8 -6.88 -40.73 -10.92
CA SER A 8 -6.95 -39.43 -10.25
C SER A 8 -7.43 -38.38 -11.25
N HIS A 9 -8.55 -37.71 -10.91
CA HIS A 9 -8.97 -36.48 -11.58
C HIS A 9 -8.13 -35.32 -11.05
N SER A 10 -7.01 -34.99 -11.72
CA SER A 10 -6.48 -33.63 -11.66
C SER A 10 -6.90 -32.92 -12.95
N GLY A 11 -8.05 -32.26 -12.91
CA GLY A 11 -8.49 -31.39 -13.99
C GLY A 11 -7.51 -30.23 -14.14
N LYS A 12 -6.63 -30.29 -15.13
CA LYS A 12 -6.02 -29.09 -15.69
C LYS A 12 -7.14 -28.32 -16.38
N LEU A 13 -7.51 -27.18 -15.83
CA LEU A 13 -8.36 -26.23 -16.53
C LEU A 13 -7.60 -25.76 -17.77
N SER A 14 -8.06 -26.20 -18.95
CA SER A 14 -7.64 -25.61 -20.22
C SER A 14 -8.27 -24.23 -20.29
N VAL A 15 -7.44 -23.19 -20.31
CA VAL A 15 -7.93 -21.83 -20.55
C VAL A 15 -8.25 -21.74 -22.04
N ASN A 16 -9.52 -21.55 -22.36
CA ASN A 16 -9.99 -21.23 -23.72
C ASN A 16 -9.53 -19.82 -24.09
N GLU A 17 -8.82 -19.67 -25.22
CA GLU A 17 -8.28 -18.40 -25.74
C GLU A 17 -9.35 -17.44 -26.33
N LYS A 18 -10.55 -17.37 -25.74
CA LYS A 18 -11.71 -16.62 -26.29
C LYS A 18 -12.51 -15.77 -25.30
N GLU A 19 -11.94 -15.34 -24.19
CA GLU A 19 -12.58 -14.35 -23.32
C GLU A 19 -11.71 -13.09 -23.25
N GLY A 20 -12.12 -12.05 -24.00
CA GLY A 20 -11.56 -10.72 -23.86
C GLY A 20 -11.71 -10.20 -22.43
N PHE A 21 -10.80 -9.34 -22.00
CA PHE A 21 -10.73 -8.76 -20.66
C PHE A 21 -12.14 -8.42 -20.11
N VAL A 22 -12.64 -9.27 -19.21
CA VAL A 22 -13.93 -9.06 -18.55
C VAL A 22 -13.75 -7.97 -17.49
N MET A 23 -14.67 -7.01 -17.44
CA MET A 23 -14.68 -5.98 -16.40
C MET A 23 -14.79 -6.66 -15.02
N GLU A 24 -13.80 -6.42 -14.15
CA GLU A 24 -13.82 -6.84 -12.76
C GLU A 24 -14.28 -5.70 -11.85
N ILE A 25 -15.14 -6.00 -10.87
CA ILE A 25 -15.53 -5.05 -9.84
C ILE A 25 -15.27 -5.68 -8.46
N GLN A 26 -14.28 -5.16 -7.76
CA GLN A 26 -14.12 -5.42 -6.32
C GLN A 26 -15.05 -4.48 -5.56
N ARG A 27 -16.16 -5.03 -5.05
CA ARG A 27 -17.23 -4.25 -4.43
C ARG A 27 -16.75 -3.66 -3.11
N ALA A 28 -17.15 -2.42 -2.82
CA ALA A 28 -16.87 -1.80 -1.53
C ALA A 28 -17.36 -2.71 -0.38
N GLY A 29 -16.47 -2.95 0.60
CA GLY A 29 -16.72 -3.86 1.73
C GLY A 29 -16.43 -5.35 1.46
N SER A 30 -16.08 -5.75 0.24
CA SER A 30 -15.72 -7.16 -0.04
C SER A 30 -14.30 -7.52 0.42
N GLN A 31 -13.45 -6.51 0.64
CA GLN A 31 -12.09 -6.69 1.15
C GLN A 31 -12.04 -6.26 2.61
N PRO A 32 -11.63 -7.14 3.54
CA PRO A 32 -11.50 -6.76 4.94
C PRO A 32 -10.31 -5.81 5.15
N SER A 33 -10.47 -4.85 6.05
CA SER A 33 -9.38 -4.00 6.51
C SER A 33 -8.31 -4.80 7.25
N GLY A 34 -7.05 -4.43 7.08
CA GLY A 34 -5.92 -4.93 7.85
C GLY A 34 -5.37 -3.88 8.82
N ARG A 35 -4.71 -4.33 9.88
CA ARG A 35 -3.87 -3.46 10.72
C ARG A 35 -2.48 -3.35 10.08
N GLY A 36 -1.92 -2.15 10.03
CA GLY A 36 -0.53 -1.95 9.63
C GLY A 36 0.42 -2.73 10.56
N PRO A 37 1.37 -3.53 10.02
CA PRO A 37 2.34 -4.24 10.84
C PRO A 37 3.16 -3.30 11.72
N TRP A 38 3.35 -3.64 12.99
CA TRP A 38 4.03 -2.76 13.95
C TRP A 38 5.50 -2.53 13.58
N GLU A 39 6.09 -3.38 12.73
CA GLU A 39 7.43 -3.24 12.16
C GLU A 39 7.50 -2.04 11.21
N TYR A 40 6.42 -1.76 10.47
CA TYR A 40 6.37 -0.73 9.42
C TYR A 40 5.65 0.55 9.83
N PHE A 41 4.90 0.53 10.94
CA PHE A 41 4.15 1.69 11.42
C PHE A 41 4.39 1.98 12.90
N THR A 42 4.43 3.26 13.26
CA THR A 42 4.31 3.71 14.65
C THR A 42 2.88 4.20 14.86
N GLY A 43 2.25 3.83 15.99
CA GLY A 43 0.86 4.15 16.27
C GLY A 43 -0.14 3.21 15.57
N ASN A 44 -1.42 3.58 15.58
CA ASN A 44 -2.47 2.78 14.98
C ASN A 44 -2.70 3.17 13.52
N VAL A 45 -2.56 2.19 12.63
CA VAL A 45 -2.76 2.36 11.19
C VAL A 45 -3.67 1.26 10.67
N ARG A 46 -4.68 1.65 9.88
CA ARG A 46 -5.58 0.75 9.17
C ARG A 46 -5.27 0.82 7.68
N VAL A 47 -5.16 -0.34 7.05
CA VAL A 47 -4.85 -0.50 5.62
C VAL A 47 -6.01 -1.21 4.95
N ASP A 48 -6.65 -0.54 4.01
CA ASP A 48 -7.67 -1.11 3.12
C ASP A 48 -7.03 -1.33 1.76
N LYS A 49 -6.79 -2.59 1.38
CA LYS A 49 -6.30 -2.92 0.04
C LYS A 49 -7.37 -2.55 -0.98
N LEU A 50 -6.96 -1.86 -2.05
CA LEU A 50 -7.86 -1.46 -3.13
C LEU A 50 -7.64 -2.30 -4.37
N TRP A 51 -6.39 -2.47 -4.78
CA TRP A 51 -6.05 -3.19 -6.00
C TRP A 51 -4.60 -3.66 -6.01
N GLU A 52 -4.37 -4.80 -6.64
CA GLU A 52 -3.04 -5.27 -7.06
C GLU A 52 -3.21 -5.80 -8.49
N ALA A 53 -2.64 -5.09 -9.46
CA ALA A 53 -2.88 -5.40 -10.86
C ALA A 53 -2.16 -6.70 -11.26
N PRO A 54 -2.81 -7.61 -11.99
CA PRO A 54 -2.14 -8.79 -12.50
C PRO A 54 -1.09 -8.40 -13.55
N ALA A 55 -0.06 -9.23 -13.70
CA ALA A 55 0.92 -9.08 -14.76
C ALA A 55 0.24 -8.96 -16.15
N PRO A 56 0.75 -8.11 -17.06
CA PRO A 56 2.03 -7.40 -16.99
C PRO A 56 2.00 -6.06 -16.26
N ALA A 57 0.84 -5.62 -15.75
CA ALA A 57 0.78 -4.42 -14.92
C ALA A 57 1.47 -4.66 -13.57
N ARG A 58 1.95 -3.58 -12.94
CA ARG A 58 2.75 -3.65 -11.70
C ARG A 58 2.18 -2.80 -10.57
N VAL A 59 1.11 -2.06 -10.86
CA VAL A 59 0.54 -1.07 -9.93
C VAL A 59 -0.23 -1.77 -8.82
N SER A 60 -0.03 -1.27 -7.61
CA SER A 60 -0.81 -1.60 -6.42
C SER A 60 -1.35 -0.33 -5.79
N ALA A 61 -2.51 -0.42 -5.16
CA ALA A 61 -3.13 0.69 -4.46
C ALA A 61 -3.76 0.25 -3.14
N ALA A 62 -3.64 1.10 -2.13
CA ALA A 62 -4.30 0.94 -0.84
C ALA A 62 -4.77 2.28 -0.29
N SER A 63 -5.91 2.28 0.39
CA SER A 63 -6.33 3.37 1.27
C SER A 63 -5.73 3.12 2.64
N VAL A 64 -4.98 4.09 3.16
CA VAL A 64 -4.30 3.97 4.45
C VAL A 64 -4.79 5.07 5.37
N THR A 65 -5.31 4.69 6.53
CA THR A 65 -5.77 5.61 7.58
C THR A 65 -4.83 5.54 8.77
N PHE A 66 -4.31 6.71 9.15
CA PHE A 66 -3.45 6.90 10.30
C PHE A 66 -4.24 7.61 11.39
N GLU A 67 -4.27 7.04 12.59
CA GLU A 67 -4.77 7.73 13.79
C GLU A 67 -3.81 8.86 14.21
N PRO A 68 -4.24 9.84 15.04
CA PRO A 68 -3.36 10.91 15.51
C PRO A 68 -2.00 10.41 16.01
N GLY A 69 -0.92 11.01 15.52
CA GLY A 69 0.46 10.62 15.85
C GLY A 69 0.97 9.36 15.13
N ALA A 70 0.14 8.64 14.36
CA ALA A 70 0.55 7.45 13.64
C ALA A 70 1.25 7.81 12.31
N ARG A 71 2.30 7.07 11.98
CA ARG A 71 3.12 7.29 10.77
C ARG A 71 3.81 6.02 10.31
N THR A 72 4.23 5.99 9.06
CA THR A 72 5.13 4.95 8.55
C THR A 72 6.48 4.99 9.26
N ALA A 73 7.22 3.89 9.21
CA ALA A 73 8.68 3.92 9.30
C ALA A 73 9.26 4.69 8.10
N TRP A 74 10.54 5.03 8.19
CA TRP A 74 11.26 5.45 7.00
C TRP A 74 11.28 4.32 5.98
N HIS A 75 11.09 4.66 4.71
CA HIS A 75 11.12 3.69 3.62
C HIS A 75 11.39 4.37 2.28
N SER A 76 11.54 3.57 1.23
CA SER A 76 11.61 4.05 -0.16
C SER A 76 10.87 3.09 -1.09
N HIS A 77 10.50 3.59 -2.27
CA HIS A 77 9.81 2.81 -3.31
C HIS A 77 10.71 2.70 -4.56
N PRO A 78 10.88 1.50 -5.16
CA PRO A 78 11.81 1.31 -6.27
C PRO A 78 11.39 2.03 -7.55
N LEU A 79 10.10 2.31 -7.70
CA LEU A 79 9.52 3.05 -8.84
C LEU A 79 8.74 4.30 -8.38
N GLY A 80 9.04 4.77 -7.18
CA GLY A 80 8.38 5.92 -6.56
C GLY A 80 6.98 5.61 -6.04
N GLN A 81 6.34 6.63 -5.46
CA GLN A 81 5.00 6.52 -4.90
C GLN A 81 4.23 7.83 -5.09
N THR A 82 2.95 7.69 -5.43
CA THR A 82 1.98 8.78 -5.41
C THR A 82 1.03 8.61 -4.22
N LEU A 83 0.83 9.67 -3.45
CA LEU A 83 -0.23 9.76 -2.45
C LEU A 83 -1.32 10.72 -2.92
N ILE A 84 -2.58 10.36 -2.71
CA ILE A 84 -3.73 11.24 -2.89
C ILE A 84 -4.46 11.33 -1.56
N VAL A 85 -4.44 12.50 -0.92
CA VAL A 85 -5.07 12.67 0.40
C VAL A 85 -6.57 12.83 0.24
N ILE A 86 -7.34 12.07 1.00
CA ILE A 86 -8.82 12.04 0.89
C ILE A 86 -9.54 12.46 2.17
N ALA A 87 -8.88 12.43 3.33
CA ALA A 87 -9.47 12.90 4.59
C ALA A 87 -8.40 13.34 5.61
N GLY A 88 -8.78 14.27 6.49
CA GLY A 88 -8.01 14.62 7.68
C GLY A 88 -6.87 15.61 7.46
N TYR A 89 -5.81 15.49 8.27
CA TYR A 89 -4.65 16.38 8.23
C TYR A 89 -3.39 15.62 8.63
N GLY A 90 -2.44 15.54 7.70
CA GLY A 90 -1.25 14.70 7.82
C GLY A 90 0.05 15.45 7.58
N TRP A 91 1.14 14.73 7.81
CA TRP A 91 2.50 15.18 7.57
C TRP A 91 3.24 14.20 6.66
N VAL A 92 4.15 14.74 5.86
CA VAL A 92 5.10 13.99 5.05
C VAL A 92 6.50 14.57 5.20
N GLN A 93 7.52 13.75 5.00
CA GLN A 93 8.90 14.23 5.00
C GLN A 93 9.78 13.30 4.17
N ARG A 94 10.58 13.89 3.28
CA ARG A 94 11.75 13.23 2.69
C ARG A 94 12.97 13.38 3.60
N TRP A 95 13.91 12.45 3.52
CA TRP A 95 15.13 12.49 4.33
C TRP A 95 15.91 13.81 4.12
N GLY A 96 16.26 14.46 5.23
CA GLY A 96 16.94 15.76 5.24
C GLY A 96 16.11 16.96 4.75
N GLY A 97 14.84 16.76 4.41
CA GLY A 97 13.90 17.82 4.06
C GLY A 97 13.07 18.30 5.26
N PRO A 98 12.34 19.42 5.10
CA PRO A 98 11.34 19.84 6.09
C PRO A 98 10.19 18.84 6.17
N VAL A 99 9.49 18.84 7.31
CA VAL A 99 8.20 18.17 7.44
C VAL A 99 7.13 19.08 6.84
N GLU A 100 6.40 18.57 5.85
CA GLU A 100 5.37 19.28 5.09
C GLU A 100 3.98 18.86 5.53
N GLU A 101 3.02 19.78 5.44
CA GLU A 101 1.61 19.54 5.69
C GLU A 101 0.91 18.97 4.46
N ILE A 102 -0.02 18.05 4.66
CA ILE A 102 -0.88 17.52 3.58
C ILE A 102 -2.35 17.45 4.03
N ARG A 103 -3.26 17.77 3.10
CA ARG A 103 -4.71 17.93 3.30
C ARG A 103 -5.50 17.31 2.14
N PRO A 104 -6.81 17.03 2.32
CA PRO A 104 -7.63 16.45 1.27
C PRO A 104 -7.56 17.24 -0.04
N GLY A 105 -7.28 16.54 -1.14
CA GLY A 105 -7.04 17.13 -2.45
C GLY A 105 -5.56 17.27 -2.83
N ASP A 106 -4.65 17.23 -1.86
CA ASP A 106 -3.21 17.25 -2.15
C ASP A 106 -2.76 15.93 -2.79
N VAL A 107 -1.81 16.07 -3.72
CA VAL A 107 -1.13 14.95 -4.38
C VAL A 107 0.36 15.04 -4.07
N VAL A 108 0.92 13.98 -3.49
CA VAL A 108 2.34 13.90 -3.13
C VAL A 108 3.02 12.91 -4.07
N TRP A 109 4.19 13.28 -4.58
CA TRP A 109 5.04 12.38 -5.36
C TRP A 109 6.38 12.21 -4.67
N PHE A 110 6.73 10.97 -4.36
CA PHE A 110 8.08 10.57 -3.94
C PHE A 110 8.78 9.89 -5.12
N PRO A 111 9.89 10.45 -5.64
CA PRO A 111 10.66 9.81 -6.71
C PRO A 111 11.22 8.43 -6.31
N PRO A 112 11.57 7.59 -7.29
CA PRO A 112 12.23 6.31 -7.06
C PRO A 112 13.42 6.40 -6.10
N GLY A 113 13.43 5.54 -5.07
CA GLY A 113 14.51 5.44 -4.09
C GLY A 113 14.59 6.58 -3.08
N GLU A 114 13.70 7.58 -3.12
CA GLU A 114 13.68 8.63 -2.11
C GLU A 114 13.28 8.05 -0.75
N LYS A 115 14.13 8.24 0.27
CA LYS A 115 13.82 7.86 1.65
C LYS A 115 12.84 8.87 2.24
N HIS A 116 11.66 8.42 2.67
CA HIS A 116 10.62 9.28 3.20
C HIS A 116 9.76 8.58 4.26
N TRP A 117 8.91 9.37 4.92
CA TRP A 117 7.79 8.89 5.72
C TRP A 117 6.57 9.78 5.51
N HIS A 118 5.41 9.25 5.85
CA HIS A 118 4.15 9.97 5.87
C HIS A 118 3.22 9.43 6.96
N GLY A 119 2.28 10.25 7.41
CA GLY A 119 1.36 9.87 8.49
C GLY A 119 0.41 10.98 8.89
N ALA A 120 -0.35 10.73 9.94
CA ALA A 120 -1.21 11.72 10.57
C ALA A 120 -0.39 12.85 11.21
N SER A 121 -1.03 13.98 11.44
CA SER A 121 -0.54 15.00 12.38
C SER A 121 -0.68 14.51 13.84
N PRO A 122 -0.08 15.19 14.84
CA PRO A 122 -0.10 14.73 16.22
C PRO A 122 -1.50 14.62 16.84
N THR A 123 -2.47 15.39 16.33
CA THR A 123 -3.81 15.54 16.94
C THR A 123 -4.95 15.19 16.00
N THR A 124 -4.70 14.99 14.70
CA THR A 124 -5.74 14.74 13.70
C THR A 124 -5.35 13.54 12.86
N SER A 125 -6.30 12.61 12.66
CA SER A 125 -6.12 11.49 11.74
C SER A 125 -5.96 11.96 10.29
N MET A 126 -5.45 11.09 9.43
CA MET A 126 -5.34 11.33 7.99
C MET A 126 -5.55 10.04 7.21
N THR A 127 -6.24 10.15 6.08
CA THR A 127 -6.38 9.06 5.11
C THR A 127 -5.91 9.51 3.73
N HIS A 128 -5.09 8.67 3.10
CA HIS A 128 -4.70 8.84 1.70
C HIS A 128 -4.86 7.53 0.92
N ILE A 129 -4.93 7.63 -0.40
CA ILE A 129 -4.69 6.53 -1.32
C ILE A 129 -3.20 6.53 -1.66
N ALA A 130 -2.51 5.43 -1.38
CA ALA A 130 -1.13 5.21 -1.80
C ALA A 130 -1.11 4.35 -3.07
N ILE A 131 -0.35 4.79 -4.07
CA ILE A 131 -0.22 4.15 -5.38
C ILE A 131 1.26 3.99 -5.70
N GLN A 132 1.70 2.76 -5.96
CA GLN A 132 3.09 2.45 -6.30
C GLN A 132 3.17 1.21 -7.19
N GLU A 133 4.25 1.11 -7.96
CA GLU A 133 4.56 -0.09 -8.75
C GLU A 133 5.55 -1.00 -8.03
N SER A 134 5.41 -2.31 -8.28
CA SER A 134 6.38 -3.32 -7.87
C SER A 134 7.52 -3.47 -8.89
N LEU A 135 8.76 -3.63 -8.41
CA LEU A 135 9.93 -4.05 -9.17
C LEU A 135 10.52 -5.31 -8.53
N ASP A 136 10.75 -6.37 -9.31
CA ASP A 136 11.29 -7.65 -8.84
C ASP A 136 10.56 -8.24 -7.62
N GLY A 137 9.23 -8.12 -7.62
CA GLY A 137 8.36 -8.62 -6.54
C GLY A 137 8.36 -7.77 -5.27
N LYS A 138 9.04 -6.61 -5.26
CA LYS A 138 9.05 -5.67 -4.15
C LYS A 138 8.42 -4.35 -4.55
N ASN A 139 7.63 -3.77 -3.66
CA ASN A 139 7.10 -2.42 -3.84
C ASN A 139 7.64 -1.42 -2.82
N ALA A 140 8.31 -1.84 -1.74
CA ALA A 140 8.89 -0.94 -0.75
C ALA A 140 10.13 -1.56 -0.09
N ASP A 141 11.10 -0.72 0.25
CA ASP A 141 12.24 -1.06 1.11
C ASP A 141 12.07 -0.33 2.45
N TRP A 142 11.67 -1.09 3.47
CA TRP A 142 11.43 -0.59 4.83
C TRP A 142 12.72 -0.41 5.61
N MET A 143 12.78 0.66 6.40
CA MET A 143 13.95 1.04 7.20
C MET A 143 13.54 1.28 8.67
N GLU A 144 14.29 2.12 9.39
CA GLU A 144 14.06 2.38 10.81
C GLU A 144 12.78 3.20 11.07
N LYS A 145 12.29 3.12 12.31
CA LYS A 145 11.17 3.95 12.77
C LYS A 145 11.52 5.44 12.73
N VAL A 146 10.53 6.26 12.41
CA VAL A 146 10.58 7.70 12.64
C VAL A 146 10.49 7.96 14.15
N SER A 147 11.57 8.48 14.74
CA SER A 147 11.63 8.79 16.16
C SER A 147 10.66 9.92 16.53
N ASP A 148 10.31 10.03 17.81
CA ASP A 148 9.49 11.15 18.30
C ASP A 148 10.20 12.51 18.22
N GLU A 149 11.51 12.53 18.02
CA GLU A 149 12.29 13.74 17.75
C GLU A 149 12.20 14.14 16.27
N GLN A 150 12.30 13.16 15.36
CA GLN A 150 12.10 13.38 13.93
C GLN A 150 10.65 13.75 13.61
N TYR A 151 9.69 13.23 14.38
CA TYR A 151 8.26 13.55 14.28
C TYR A 151 7.92 14.87 14.99
N ARG A 152 8.64 15.93 14.66
CA ARG A 152 8.40 17.29 15.16
C ARG A 152 8.55 18.29 14.01
N ARG A 153 7.73 19.33 14.03
CA ARG A 153 7.87 20.52 13.20
C ARG A 153 8.38 21.68 14.02
#